data_AF-A0A7K1DGI1-F1
#
_entry.id   AF-A0A7K1DGI1-F1
#
_cell.length_a   1.000
_cell.length_b   1.000
_cell.length_c   1.000
_cell.angle_alpha   90.00
_cell.angle_beta   90.00
_cell.angle_gamma   90.00
#
_symmetry.space_group_name_H-M   'P 1'
#
loop_
_entity.id
_entity.type
_entity.pdbx_description
1 polymer ?
#
loop_
_entity_poly.entity_id
_entity_poly.type
_entity_poly.pdbx_seq_one_letter_code
_entity_poly.pdbx_strand_id
1 'polypeptide(L)'
;MIIVSGLLGLVCAGDAIPDYRLKIGASLAPMGKLSTWWREAISLTLNKYCAGAVVIDLLPQEHSAAFVPNEKLLNEYFRIDLATKSGTAGGHDAKAAKGRLARHLVTNHNNPVAALKTFKDPKFKVRVLKKF
;
A
#
# COMPACT_ATOMS: atom_id res chain seq x y z
N MET A 1 7.65 1.11 7.08
CA MET A 1 7.04 0.97 5.73
C MET A 1 7.11 -0.49 5.36
N ILE A 2 5.98 -1.07 4.93
CA ILE A 2 5.90 -2.46 4.47
C ILE A 2 5.65 -2.47 2.96
N ILE A 3 6.31 -3.38 2.24
CA ILE A 3 6.18 -3.55 0.80
C ILE A 3 5.63 -4.95 0.54
N VAL A 4 4.60 -5.05 -0.30
CA VAL A 4 4.09 -6.34 -0.80
C VAL A 4 5.02 -6.85 -1.91
N SER A 5 5.50 -8.08 -1.75
CA SER A 5 6.40 -8.76 -2.68
C SER A 5 5.74 -10.00 -3.28
N GLY A 6 5.91 -10.22 -4.59
CA GLY A 6 5.40 -11.42 -5.25
C GLY A 6 6.08 -12.71 -4.79
N LEU A 7 7.37 -12.66 -4.49
CA LEU A 7 8.17 -13.81 -4.07
C LEU A 7 8.17 -13.98 -2.54
N LEU A 8 8.36 -12.88 -1.80
CA LEU A 8 8.62 -12.90 -0.37
C LEU A 8 7.37 -12.60 0.48
N GLY A 9 6.23 -12.32 -0.16
CA GLY A 9 4.99 -11.91 0.50
C GLY A 9 5.06 -10.48 1.03
N LEU A 10 5.82 -10.25 2.10
CA LEU A 10 6.02 -8.94 2.73
C LEU A 10 7.50 -8.72 3.02
N VAL A 11 7.96 -7.49 2.80
CA VAL A 11 9.30 -7.06 3.22
C VAL A 11 9.24 -5.66 3.82
N CYS A 12 10.17 -5.37 4.71
CA CYS A 12 10.45 -4.04 5.22
C CYS A 12 11.52 -3.34 4.37
N ALA A 13 11.62 -2.02 4.50
CA ALA A 13 12.57 -1.22 3.73
C ALA A 13 14.05 -1.56 3.99
N GLY A 14 14.36 -2.24 5.10
CA GLY A 14 15.72 -2.63 5.48
C GLY A 14 16.05 -4.10 5.24
N ASP A 15 15.12 -4.89 4.71
CA ASP A 15 15.34 -6.33 4.53
C ASP A 15 16.31 -6.58 3.36
N ALA A 16 17.25 -7.51 3.54
CA ALA A 16 18.06 -8.01 2.43
C ALA A 16 17.19 -8.88 1.51
N ILE A 17 17.18 -8.56 0.22
CA ILE A 17 16.41 -9.31 -0.79
C ILE A 17 17.33 -9.81 -1.90
N PRO A 18 17.09 -11.00 -2.47
CA PRO A 18 17.81 -11.45 -3.66
C PRO A 18 17.41 -10.59 -4.87
N ASP A 19 18.20 -10.63 -5.94
CA ASP A 19 17.74 -10.15 -7.24
C ASP A 19 16.70 -11.13 -7.80
N TYR A 20 15.50 -10.64 -8.11
CA TYR A 20 14.42 -11.46 -8.67
C TYR A 20 13.41 -10.61 -9.45
N ARG A 21 12.65 -11.28 -10.33
CA ARG A 21 11.51 -10.68 -11.03
C ARG A 21 10.29 -11.56 -10.95
N LEU A 22 9.46 -11.34 -9.94
CA LEU A 22 8.16 -12.02 -9.78
C LEU A 22 7.09 -11.03 -9.34
N LYS A 23 6.18 -10.70 -10.26
CA LYS A 23 5.05 -9.79 -9.97
C LYS A 23 4.03 -10.51 -9.09
N ILE A 24 3.45 -9.82 -8.11
CA ILE A 24 2.35 -10.37 -7.29
C ILE A 24 1.10 -10.74 -8.13
N GLY A 25 0.92 -10.12 -9.30
CA GLY A 25 -0.16 -10.45 -10.23
C GLY A 25 0.11 -11.67 -11.12
N ALA A 26 1.30 -12.28 -11.04
CA ALA A 26 1.64 -13.46 -11.84
C ALA A 26 0.80 -14.67 -11.42
N SER A 27 0.52 -15.55 -12.37
CA SER A 27 -0.12 -16.84 -12.12
C SER A 27 0.89 -17.95 -12.33
N LEU A 28 1.10 -18.78 -11.31
CA LEU A 28 2.03 -19.91 -11.35
C LEU A 28 1.26 -21.21 -11.14
N ALA A 29 1.42 -22.19 -12.02
CA ALA A 29 0.84 -23.51 -11.77
C ALA A 29 1.68 -24.26 -10.71
N PRO A 30 1.05 -24.98 -9.75
CA PRO A 30 -0.40 -25.14 -9.55
C PRO A 30 -1.05 -24.07 -8.64
N MET A 31 -0.29 -23.08 -8.16
CA MET A 31 -0.67 -22.10 -7.13
C MET A 31 -1.71 -21.06 -7.56
N GLY A 32 -1.90 -20.85 -8.87
CA GLY A 32 -2.74 -19.77 -9.41
C GLY A 32 -2.13 -18.39 -9.23
N LYS A 33 -2.98 -17.35 -9.12
CA LYS A 33 -2.54 -15.95 -8.96
C LYS A 33 -1.87 -15.74 -7.60
N LEU A 34 -0.64 -15.23 -7.60
CA LEU A 34 0.13 -15.01 -6.38
C LEU A 34 -0.53 -14.03 -5.41
N SER A 35 -1.25 -13.01 -5.91
CA SER A 35 -2.01 -12.09 -5.06
C SER A 35 -3.09 -12.79 -4.26
N THR A 36 -3.76 -13.79 -4.84
CA THR A 36 -4.75 -14.61 -4.14
C THR A 36 -4.09 -15.61 -3.21
N TRP A 37 -3.01 -16.25 -3.68
CA TRP A 37 -2.22 -17.21 -2.90
C TRP A 37 -1.71 -16.59 -1.59
N TRP A 38 -1.14 -15.39 -1.66
CA TRP A 38 -0.60 -14.70 -0.49
C TRP A 38 -1.66 -14.04 0.40
N ARG A 39 -2.88 -13.83 -0.10
CA ARG A 39 -3.88 -12.97 0.54
C ARG A 39 -4.13 -13.30 2.00
N GLU A 40 -4.28 -14.58 2.33
CA GLU A 40 -4.58 -15.01 3.70
C GLU A 40 -3.40 -14.72 4.64
N ALA A 41 -2.20 -15.22 4.29
CA ALA A 41 -1.00 -15.05 5.10
C ALA A 41 -0.64 -13.56 5.28
N ILE A 42 -0.73 -12.76 4.22
CA ILE A 42 -0.49 -11.31 4.28
C ILE A 42 -1.51 -10.63 5.17
N SER A 43 -2.80 -10.92 5.00
CA SER A 43 -3.86 -10.27 5.77
C SER A 43 -3.78 -10.62 7.24
N LEU A 44 -3.54 -11.88 7.59
CA LEU A 44 -3.35 -12.29 8.98
C LEU A 44 -2.16 -11.57 9.61
N THR A 45 -1.02 -11.56 8.91
CA THR A 45 0.23 -10.97 9.41
C THR A 45 0.11 -9.46 9.58
N LEU A 46 -0.37 -8.74 8.57
CA LEU A 46 -0.47 -7.28 8.63
C LEU A 46 -1.51 -6.81 9.64
N ASN A 47 -2.69 -7.44 9.71
CA ASN A 47 -3.71 -7.02 10.67
C ASN A 47 -3.25 -7.25 12.11
N LYS A 48 -2.50 -8.33 12.38
CA LYS A 48 -1.89 -8.57 13.70
C LYS A 48 -0.79 -7.58 14.00
N TYR A 49 0.12 -7.34 13.05
CA TYR A 49 1.26 -6.44 13.21
C TYR A 49 0.83 -4.98 13.42
N CYS A 50 -0.22 -4.55 12.72
CA CYS A 50 -0.76 -3.19 12.76
C CYS A 50 -1.92 -3.02 13.75
N ALA A 51 -2.12 -3.95 14.69
CA ALA A 51 -3.22 -3.86 15.64
C ALA A 51 -3.16 -2.54 16.45
N GLY A 52 -4.28 -1.80 16.48
CA GLY A 52 -4.37 -0.48 17.12
C GLY A 52 -3.65 0.66 16.38
N ALA A 53 -3.07 0.41 15.20
CA ALA A 53 -2.36 1.42 14.43
C ALA A 53 -3.26 2.12 13.39
N VAL A 54 -2.81 3.29 12.92
CA VAL A 54 -3.33 3.92 11.71
C VAL A 54 -2.59 3.35 10.50
N VAL A 55 -3.32 2.73 9.57
CA VAL A 55 -2.76 2.12 8.35
C VAL A 55 -3.07 2.99 7.14
N ILE A 56 -2.02 3.43 6.44
CA ILE A 56 -2.14 4.13 5.15
C ILE A 56 -1.77 3.15 4.03
N ASP A 57 -2.77 2.67 3.30
CA ASP A 57 -2.61 1.74 2.19
C ASP A 57 -2.41 2.50 0.87
N LEU A 58 -1.19 2.40 0.34
CA LEU A 58 -0.77 2.97 -0.96
C LEU A 58 -0.69 1.91 -2.07
N LEU A 59 -1.17 0.69 -1.85
CA LEU A 59 -1.06 -0.40 -2.81
C LEU A 59 -1.69 0.00 -4.15
N PRO A 60 -1.00 -0.22 -5.28
CA PRO A 60 -1.62 -0.07 -6.58
C PRO A 60 -2.73 -1.12 -6.74
N GLN A 61 -3.69 -0.84 -7.62
CA GLN A 61 -4.86 -1.71 -7.83
C GLN A 61 -4.47 -3.18 -8.09
N GLU A 62 -3.40 -3.39 -8.87
CA GLU A 62 -2.84 -4.71 -9.20
C GLU A 62 -2.44 -5.54 -7.96
N HIS A 63 -2.08 -4.89 -6.84
CA HIS A 63 -1.61 -5.53 -5.61
C HIS A 63 -2.72 -5.65 -4.57
N SER A 64 -3.84 -4.94 -4.77
CA SER A 64 -4.86 -4.81 -3.73
C SER A 64 -5.59 -6.11 -3.36
N ALA A 65 -5.58 -7.10 -4.25
CA ALA A 65 -6.12 -8.42 -3.96
C ALA A 65 -5.28 -9.20 -2.92
N ALA A 66 -4.05 -8.75 -2.63
CA ALA A 66 -3.15 -9.43 -1.70
C ALA A 66 -3.40 -9.08 -0.23
N PHE A 67 -4.25 -8.10 0.07
CA PHE A 67 -4.50 -7.66 1.45
C PHE A 67 -5.97 -7.33 1.70
N VAL A 68 -6.51 -7.86 2.79
CA VAL A 68 -7.85 -7.55 3.32
C VAL A 68 -7.68 -6.95 4.72
N PRO A 69 -7.97 -5.65 4.92
CA PRO A 69 -7.82 -5.01 6.21
C PRO A 69 -8.98 -5.38 7.15
N ASN A 70 -8.70 -5.49 8.45
CA ASN A 70 -9.67 -5.87 9.47
C ASN A 70 -10.05 -4.69 10.36
N GLU A 71 -11.31 -4.25 10.25
CA GLU A 71 -11.86 -3.07 10.94
C GLU A 71 -11.93 -3.23 12.46
N LYS A 72 -11.88 -4.46 12.98
CA LYS A 72 -11.86 -4.73 14.43
C LYS A 72 -10.47 -4.64 15.04
N LEU A 73 -9.41 -4.75 14.22
CA LEU A 73 -8.03 -4.80 14.70
C LEU A 73 -7.29 -3.48 14.47
N LEU A 74 -7.58 -2.78 13.38
CA LEU A 74 -6.92 -1.52 13.05
C LEU A 74 -7.65 -0.34 13.72
N ASN A 75 -6.91 0.69 14.15
CA ASN A 75 -7.53 1.88 14.75
C ASN A 75 -8.13 2.82 13.68
N GLU A 76 -7.39 3.08 12.60
CA GLU A 76 -7.92 3.70 11.39
C GLU A 76 -7.25 3.07 10.17
N TYR A 77 -7.96 2.97 9.05
CA TYR A 77 -7.42 2.52 7.78
C TYR A 77 -7.80 3.48 6.67
N PHE A 78 -6.83 3.88 5.86
CA PHE A 78 -7.01 4.74 4.71
C PHE A 78 -6.45 4.07 3.46
N ARG A 79 -7.30 3.71 2.51
CA ARG A 79 -6.85 3.36 1.16
C ARG A 79 -6.73 4.61 0.32
N ILE A 80 -5.54 4.91 -0.14
CA ILE A 80 -5.22 6.16 -0.82
C ILE A 80 -4.84 5.91 -2.27
N ASP A 81 -5.34 6.78 -3.13
CA ASP A 81 -4.86 6.95 -4.49
C ASP A 81 -4.51 8.40 -4.77
N LEU A 82 -3.86 8.66 -5.90
CA LEU A 82 -3.53 10.00 -6.36
C LEU A 82 -4.30 10.34 -7.62
N ALA A 83 -5.05 11.44 -7.55
CA ALA A 83 -5.80 11.97 -8.67
C ALA A 83 -5.19 13.28 -9.15
N THR A 84 -5.29 13.58 -10.44
CA THR A 84 -4.99 14.92 -10.95
C THR A 84 -5.95 15.94 -10.33
N LYS A 85 -5.66 17.24 -10.49
CA LYS A 85 -6.58 18.31 -10.06
C LYS A 85 -7.96 18.23 -10.74
N SER A 86 -8.04 17.63 -11.93
CA SER A 86 -9.29 17.35 -12.66
C SER A 86 -10.00 16.07 -12.21
N GLY A 87 -9.47 15.34 -11.24
CA GLY A 87 -10.06 14.10 -10.70
C GLY A 87 -9.70 12.81 -11.47
N THR A 88 -8.94 12.92 -12.56
CA THR A 88 -8.50 11.77 -13.36
C THR A 88 -7.51 10.91 -12.58
N ALA A 89 -7.67 9.59 -12.64
CA ALA A 89 -6.70 8.67 -12.03
C ALA A 89 -5.33 8.85 -12.71
N GLY A 90 -4.28 9.01 -11.91
CA GLY A 90 -2.96 9.22 -12.45
C GLY A 90 -2.35 7.93 -12.99
N GLY A 91 -1.84 7.97 -14.22
CA GLY A 91 -1.07 6.88 -14.83
C GLY A 91 0.35 6.77 -14.25
N HIS A 92 1.36 6.64 -15.11
CA HIS A 92 2.77 6.48 -14.70
C HIS A 92 3.27 7.60 -13.75
N ASP A 93 2.93 8.86 -14.03
CA ASP A 93 3.30 10.02 -13.20
C ASP A 93 2.82 9.91 -11.74
N ALA A 94 1.69 9.24 -11.48
CA ALA A 94 1.20 9.05 -10.12
C ALA A 94 2.02 8.05 -9.32
N LYS A 95 2.76 7.13 -9.96
CA LYS A 95 3.67 6.22 -9.23
C LYS A 95 4.80 6.99 -8.56
N ALA A 96 5.41 7.94 -9.28
CA ALA A 96 6.42 8.82 -8.72
C ALA A 96 5.84 9.71 -7.60
N ALA A 97 4.63 10.24 -7.79
CA ALA A 97 3.94 11.01 -6.77
C ALA A 97 3.59 10.17 -5.52
N LYS A 98 3.23 8.89 -5.68
CA LYS A 98 3.04 7.96 -4.55
C LYS A 98 4.34 7.75 -3.77
N GLY A 99 5.48 7.68 -4.45
CA GLY A 99 6.79 7.65 -3.80
C GLY A 99 7.07 8.92 -2.96
N ARG A 100 6.74 10.12 -3.50
CA ARG A 100 6.83 11.37 -2.74
C ARG A 100 5.88 11.39 -1.53
N LEU A 101 4.66 10.89 -1.69
CA LEU A 101 3.71 10.77 -0.58
C LEU A 101 4.22 9.79 0.49
N ALA A 102 4.75 8.63 0.08
CA ALA A 102 5.33 7.66 1.01
C ALA A 102 6.48 8.28 1.82
N ARG A 103 7.40 9.01 1.16
CA ARG A 103 8.45 9.78 1.85
C ARG A 103 7.85 10.77 2.85
N HIS A 104 6.89 11.58 2.43
CA HIS A 104 6.24 12.59 3.28
C HIS A 104 5.59 11.97 4.52
N LEU A 105 4.92 10.83 4.38
CA LEU A 105 4.31 10.11 5.50
C LEU A 105 5.37 9.56 6.46
N VAL A 106 6.44 8.98 5.95
CA VAL A 106 7.54 8.44 6.78
C VAL A 106 8.26 9.56 7.54
N THR A 107 8.51 10.70 6.90
CA THR A 107 9.17 11.84 7.56
C THR A 107 8.27 12.56 8.57
N ASN A 108 6.94 12.42 8.46
CA ASN A 108 5.94 13.02 9.35
C ASN A 108 5.11 11.96 10.10
N HIS A 109 5.74 10.86 10.51
CA HIS A 109 5.06 9.65 10.99
C HIS A 109 4.33 9.82 12.33
N ASN A 110 4.61 10.87 13.10
CA ASN A 110 3.95 11.12 14.39
C ASN A 110 2.43 11.34 14.26
N ASN A 111 1.96 11.83 13.11
CA ASN A 111 0.54 11.98 12.83
C ASN A 111 0.26 11.74 11.33
N PRO A 112 0.07 10.48 10.91
CA PRO A 112 -0.08 10.14 9.49
C PRO A 112 -1.34 10.76 8.88
N VAL A 113 -2.41 10.95 9.65
CA VAL A 113 -3.66 11.55 9.17
C VAL A 113 -3.48 13.05 8.88
N ALA A 114 -2.76 13.77 9.74
CA ALA A 114 -2.38 15.16 9.47
C ALA A 114 -1.38 15.25 8.31
N ALA A 115 -0.44 14.32 8.21
CA ALA A 115 0.53 14.25 7.13
C ALA A 115 -0.16 14.08 5.75
N LEU A 116 -1.21 13.27 5.65
CA LEU A 116 -2.03 13.16 4.43
C LEU A 116 -2.61 14.50 3.98
N LYS A 117 -3.10 15.33 4.92
CA LYS A 117 -3.71 16.62 4.62
C LYS A 117 -2.70 17.68 4.19
N THR A 118 -1.46 17.56 4.65
CA THR A 118 -0.39 18.52 4.38
C THR A 118 0.45 18.17 3.16
N PHE A 119 0.26 16.98 2.57
CA PHE A 119 0.95 16.59 1.35
C PHE A 119 0.59 17.52 0.19
N LYS A 120 1.62 18.03 -0.49
CA LYS A 120 1.49 18.88 -1.67
C LYS A 120 2.26 18.27 -2.83
N ASP A 121 1.61 18.18 -3.98
CA ASP A 121 2.22 17.78 -5.25
C ASP A 121 1.79 18.75 -6.35
N PRO A 122 2.66 19.09 -7.33
CA PRO A 122 2.30 20.04 -8.39
C PRO A 122 1.10 19.60 -9.23
N LYS A 123 0.97 18.28 -9.46
CA LYS A 123 -0.02 17.68 -10.37
C LYS A 123 -1.12 16.91 -9.64
N PHE A 124 -0.77 16.25 -8.53
CA PHE A 124 -1.65 15.29 -7.87
C PHE A 124 -2.19 15.76 -6.51
N LYS A 125 -3.35 15.22 -6.14
CA LYS A 125 -3.95 15.36 -4.81
C LYS A 125 -4.26 13.98 -4.24
N VAL A 126 -4.20 13.87 -2.91
CA VAL A 126 -4.62 12.68 -2.17
C VAL A 126 -6.11 12.47 -2.38
N ARG A 127 -6.48 11.26 -2.80
CA ARG A 127 -7.87 10.79 -2.90
C ARG A 127 -8.04 9.57 -2.01
N VAL A 128 -8.93 9.67 -1.02
CA VAL A 128 -9.28 8.55 -0.15
C VAL A 128 -10.30 7.67 -0.88
N LEU A 129 -9.96 6.41 -1.11
CA LEU A 129 -10.82 5.41 -1.75
C LEU A 129 -11.66 4.62 -0.74
N LYS A 130 -11.09 4.34 0.43
CA LYS A 130 -11.77 3.67 1.55
C LYS A 130 -11.24 4.25 2.86
N LYS A 131 -12.14 4.44 3.83
CA LYS A 131 -11.82 4.79 5.22
C LYS A 131 -12.70 4.00 6.18
N PHE A 132 -12.12 3.50 7.26
CA PHE A 132 -12.81 3.17 8.50
C PHE A 132 -11.90 3.48 9.68
#